data_AF-A0A832GYL9-F1
#
_entry.id   AF-A0A832GYL9-F1
#
_cell.length_a   1.000
_cell.length_b   1.000
_cell.length_c   1.000
_cell.angle_alpha   90.00
_cell.angle_beta   90.00
_cell.angle_gamma   90.00
#
_symmetry.space_group_name_H-M   'P 1'
#
loop_
_entity.id
_entity.type
_entity.pdbx_description
1 polymer ?
#
loop_
_entity_poly.entity_id
_entity_poly.type
_entity_poly.pdbx_seq_one_letter_code
_entity_poly.pdbx_strand_id
1 'polypeptide(L)' 'MKAVILAAGLGTRLLPYSKEMPKEMLPIFSAEGGKVVLKPILQAV' A
#
# COMPACT_ATOMS: atom_id res chain seq x y z
N MET A 1 15.84 10.07 13.41
CA MET A 1 16.49 9.19 12.41
C MET A 1 15.71 9.34 11.11
N LYS A 2 16.37 9.40 9.95
CA LYS A 2 15.69 9.52 8.64
C LYS A 2 15.83 8.20 7.88
N ALA A 3 14.79 7.80 7.15
CA ALA A 3 14.77 6.60 6.33
C ALA A 3 14.19 6.93 4.94
N VAL A 4 14.49 6.09 3.95
CA VAL A 4 13.99 6.20 2.58
C VAL A 4 13.34 4.87 2.18
N ILE A 5 12.18 4.94 1.55
CA ILE A 5 11.43 3.77 1.06
C ILE A 5 11.35 3.85 -0.46
N LEU A 6 11.76 2.78 -1.14
CA LEU A 6 11.58 2.65 -2.58
C LEU A 6 10.13 2.22 -2.85
N ALA A 7 9.31 3.15 -3.34
CA ALA A 7 7.87 2.98 -3.51
C ALA A 7 7.42 3.03 -4.98
N ALA A 8 8.26 2.58 -5.92
CA ALA A 8 8.01 2.64 -7.35
C ALA A 8 8.23 1.28 -8.04
N GLY A 9 7.92 1.20 -9.34
CA GLY A 9 8.07 -0.01 -10.17
C GLY A 9 6.75 -0.45 -10.81
N LEU A 10 6.81 -1.13 -11.98
CA LEU A 10 5.70 -1.30 -12.92
C LEU A 10 4.47 -2.06 -12.40
N GLY A 11 4.61 -2.88 -11.36
CA GLY A 11 3.46 -3.57 -10.75
C GLY A 11 2.74 -4.61 -11.62
N THR A 12 3.32 -5.06 -12.73
CA THR A 12 2.63 -5.87 -13.76
C THR A 12 1.96 -7.17 -13.26
N ARG A 13 2.43 -7.74 -12.15
CA ARG A 13 1.82 -8.92 -11.50
C ARG A 13 0.50 -8.62 -10.79
N LEU A 14 0.21 -7.36 -10.52
CA LEU A 14 -0.99 -6.88 -9.83
C LEU A 14 -1.97 -6.20 -10.80
N LEU A 15 -1.80 -6.41 -12.11
CA LEU A 15 -2.79 -5.98 -13.09
C LEU A 15 -4.11 -6.76 -12.89
N PRO A 16 -5.27 -6.12 -13.09
CA PRO A 16 -5.43 -4.75 -13.60
C PRO A 16 -5.30 -3.67 -12.53
N TYR A 17 -5.32 -4.01 -11.24
CA TYR A 17 -5.40 -3.06 -10.13
C TYR A 17 -4.26 -2.04 -10.12
N SER A 18 -3.03 -2.50 -10.37
CA SER A 18 -1.87 -1.60 -10.41
C SER A 18 -1.82 -0.68 -11.63
N LYS A 19 -2.75 -0.84 -12.59
CA LYS A 19 -2.88 0.05 -13.75
C LYS A 19 -3.56 1.36 -13.39
N GLU A 20 -4.52 1.30 -12.46
CA GLU A 20 -5.31 2.47 -12.05
C GLU A 20 -4.76 3.14 -10.80
N MET A 21 -4.13 2.37 -9.90
CA MET A 21 -3.55 2.90 -8.67
C MET A 21 -2.13 2.32 -8.43
N PRO A 22 -1.17 3.12 -7.92
CA PRO A 22 0.14 2.60 -7.54
C PRO A 22 0.03 1.43 -6.56
N LYS A 23 0.87 0.40 -6.73
CA LYS A 23 0.78 -0.83 -5.93
C LYS A 23 0.94 -0.57 -4.43
N GLU A 24 1.75 0.42 -4.05
CA GLU A 24 2.02 0.83 -2.67
C GLU A 24 0.82 1.55 -2.01
N MET A 25 -0.13 2.01 -2.82
CA MET A 25 -1.36 2.66 -2.36
C MET A 25 -2.55 1.69 -2.29
N LEU A 26 -2.37 0.43 -2.70
CA LEU A 26 -3.42 -0.59 -2.59
C LEU A 26 -3.84 -0.77 -1.13
N PRO A 27 -5.15 -0.93 -0.86
CA PRO A 27 -5.62 -1.04 0.51
C PRO A 27 -5.28 -2.41 1.10
N ILE A 28 -4.84 -2.42 2.35
CA ILE A 28 -4.72 -3.61 3.19
C ILE A 28 -5.60 -3.46 4.42
N PHE A 29 -6.02 -4.59 4.97
CA PHE A 29 -6.68 -4.61 6.27
C PHE A 29 -5.66 -4.31 7.38
N SER A 30 -6.03 -3.42 8.28
CA SER A 30 -5.27 -3.06 9.47
C SER A 30 -6.20 -2.96 10.66
N ALA A 31 -5.71 -3.27 11.86
CA ALA A 31 -6.46 -3.09 13.09
C ALA A 31 -6.05 -1.78 13.76
N GLU A 32 -7.01 -0.89 13.98
CA GLU A 32 -6.79 0.40 14.64
C GLU A 32 -7.93 0.67 15.63
N GLY A 33 -7.60 0.91 16.90
CA GLY A 33 -8.59 1.17 17.94
C GLY A 33 -9.65 0.08 18.10
N GLY A 34 -9.29 -1.19 17.86
CA GLY A 34 -10.20 -2.33 17.94
C GLY A 34 -11.14 -2.50 16.74
N LYS A 35 -10.97 -1.72 15.67
CA LYS A 35 -11.73 -1.84 14.42
C LYS A 35 -10.82 -2.29 13.28
N VAL A 36 -11.38 -3.08 12.35
CA VAL A 36 -10.72 -3.38 11.08
C VAL A 36 -10.96 -2.22 10.12
N VAL A 37 -9.88 -1.62 9.64
CA VAL A 37 -9.87 -0.50 8.70
C VAL A 37 -9.05 -0.86 7.45
N LEU A 38 -9.29 -0.15 6.35
CA LEU A 38 -8.45 -0.24 5.16
C LEU A 38 -7.43 0.89 5.17
N LYS A 39 -6.15 0.55 4.96
CA LYS A 39 -5.07 1.53 4.85
C LYS A 39 -4.20 1.24 3.62
N PRO A 40 -3.61 2.26 2.98
CA PRO A 40 -2.58 2.04 1.97
C PRO A 40 -1.42 1.22 2.52
N ILE A 41 -0.83 0.33 1.72
CA ILE A 41 0.37 -0.45 2.10
C ILE A 41 1.48 0.47 2.62
N LEU A 42 1.68 1.63 1.99
CA LEU A 42 2.72 2.59 2.38
C LEU A 42 2.52 3.19 3.78
N GLN A 43 1.31 3.18 4.33
CA GLN A 43 1.03 3.67 5.68
C GLN A 43 1.30 2.60 6.75
N ALA A 44 1.48 1.34 6.37
CA ALA A 44 1.68 0.23 7.30
C ALA A 44 3.14 0.08 7.77
N VAL A 45 4.05 0.89 7.23
CA VAL A 45 5.51 0.85 7.47
C VAL A 45 6.00 2.06 8.25
#